data_AF-A0A076EFZ2-F1
#
_entry.id   AF-A0A076EFZ2-F1
#
_cell.length_a   1.000
_cell.length_b   1.000
_cell.length_c   1.000
_cell.angle_alpha   90.00
_cell.angle_beta   90.00
_cell.angle_gamma   90.00
#
_symmetry.space_group_name_H-M   'P 1'
#
loop_
_entity.id
_entity.type
_entity.pdbx_description
1 polymer ?
#
loop_
_entity_poly.entity_id
_entity_poly.type
_entity_poly.pdbx_seq_one_letter_code
_entity_poly.pdbx_strand_id
1 'polypeptide(L)'
;MPVGNLVVRSAVAGSLAAAALFGAPAAAGAETATLTPTYTIGHGLNPGDISVCGGRIDARASSDYPAPYGPNYVLLTTYFAGPSRVCLVDGTLHWRNLDTGASGTKRWVLSGWDGPGAPTAVYFDPGAGRVSVEIITSTPNIPGGGEFTAS
;
A
#
# COMPACT_ATOMS: atom_id res chain seq x y z
N MET A 1 -53.27 -51.13 -40.69
CA MET A 1 -53.30 -49.68 -40.99
C MET A 1 -54.36 -49.06 -40.08
N PRO A 2 -54.13 -47.99 -39.28
CA PRO A 2 -52.90 -47.31 -38.81
C PRO A 2 -52.48 -47.77 -37.37
N VAL A 3 -51.24 -47.75 -36.86
CA VAL A 3 -50.22 -46.69 -36.58
C VAL A 3 -50.72 -45.65 -35.55
N GLY A 4 -50.08 -45.33 -34.41
CA GLY A 4 -48.72 -45.58 -33.88
C GLY A 4 -48.68 -45.46 -32.33
N ASN A 5 -47.69 -46.07 -31.65
CA ASN A 5 -46.42 -45.49 -31.18
C ASN A 5 -46.61 -44.28 -30.23
N LEU A 6 -46.06 -44.19 -29.02
CA LEU A 6 -44.73 -44.59 -28.55
C LEU A 6 -44.68 -44.67 -27.00
N VAL A 7 -43.73 -45.47 -26.54
CA VAL A 7 -43.17 -45.68 -25.18
C VAL A 7 -42.86 -44.34 -24.47
N VAL A 8 -42.86 -44.22 -23.13
CA VAL A 8 -41.63 -44.21 -22.31
C VAL A 8 -41.96 -44.13 -20.81
N ARG A 9 -41.30 -45.01 -20.04
CA ARG A 9 -41.23 -45.07 -18.57
C ARG A 9 -40.57 -43.80 -18.01
N SER A 10 -41.02 -43.31 -16.86
CA SER A 10 -40.23 -42.37 -16.06
C SER A 10 -40.51 -42.55 -14.58
N ALA A 11 -39.68 -43.38 -13.95
CA ALA A 11 -39.40 -43.30 -12.52
C ALA A 11 -38.50 -42.07 -12.30
N VAL A 12 -38.91 -41.13 -11.46
CA VAL A 12 -38.04 -40.06 -10.98
C VAL A 12 -37.79 -40.27 -9.51
N ALA A 13 -36.64 -40.88 -9.22
CA ALA A 13 -35.95 -40.81 -7.95
C ALA A 13 -34.86 -39.73 -8.05
N GLY A 14 -34.59 -39.02 -6.94
CA GLY A 14 -33.51 -38.04 -6.78
C GLY A 14 -34.03 -36.60 -6.83
N SER A 15 -33.78 -35.75 -5.83
CA SER A 15 -32.41 -35.36 -5.48
C SER A 15 -32.33 -34.81 -4.05
N LEU A 16 -31.33 -35.28 -3.29
CA LEU A 16 -30.84 -34.65 -2.08
C LEU A 16 -30.34 -33.24 -2.40
N ALA A 17 -30.99 -32.22 -1.83
CA ALA A 17 -30.49 -30.85 -1.89
C ALA A 17 -29.28 -30.71 -0.95
N ALA A 18 -28.08 -30.89 -1.49
CA ALA A 18 -26.86 -30.44 -0.83
C ALA A 18 -26.80 -28.92 -0.93
N ALA A 19 -27.23 -28.23 0.14
CA ALA A 19 -27.03 -26.80 0.28
C ALA A 19 -25.53 -26.53 0.42
N ALA A 20 -24.89 -26.16 -0.69
CA ALA A 20 -23.53 -25.65 -0.68
C ALA A 20 -23.52 -24.33 0.11
N LEU A 21 -23.04 -24.40 1.35
CA LEU A 21 -22.62 -23.26 2.14
C LEU A 21 -21.36 -22.67 1.48
N PHE A 22 -21.55 -21.94 0.38
CA PHE A 22 -20.54 -21.00 -0.09
C PHE A 22 -20.51 -19.86 0.92
N GLY A 23 -19.61 -19.97 1.91
CA GLY A 23 -19.26 -18.84 2.75
C GLY A 23 -18.87 -17.69 1.83
N ALA A 24 -19.65 -16.60 1.89
CA ALA A 24 -19.28 -15.38 1.18
C ALA A 24 -17.83 -15.02 1.58
N PRO A 25 -16.95 -14.65 0.63
CA PRO A 25 -15.64 -14.16 1.02
C PRO A 25 -15.89 -12.97 1.94
N ALA A 26 -15.38 -13.03 3.17
CA ALA A 26 -15.34 -11.87 4.03
C ALA A 26 -14.65 -10.77 3.20
N ALA A 27 -15.33 -9.64 3.01
CA ALA A 27 -14.70 -8.49 2.37
C ALA A 27 -13.40 -8.22 3.13
N ALA A 28 -12.26 -8.38 2.45
CA ALA A 28 -10.97 -8.05 3.02
C ALA A 28 -11.02 -6.55 3.34
N GLY A 29 -11.18 -6.22 4.62
CA GLY A 29 -11.13 -4.85 5.08
C GLY A 29 -9.75 -4.31 4.74
N ALA A 30 -9.70 -3.18 4.05
CA ALA A 30 -8.43 -2.57 3.70
C ALA A 30 -7.63 -2.31 4.99
N GLU A 31 -6.45 -2.92 5.08
CA GLU A 31 -5.65 -2.86 6.29
C GLU A 31 -4.84 -1.58 6.26
N THR A 32 -5.03 -0.75 7.29
CA THR A 32 -4.16 0.40 7.50
C THR A 32 -3.20 0.15 8.65
N ALA A 33 -1.91 0.37 8.39
CA ALA A 33 -0.85 0.20 9.39
C ALA A 33 -0.08 1.51 9.58
N THR A 34 0.15 1.89 10.84
CA THR A 34 1.09 2.95 11.19
C THR A 34 2.49 2.37 11.22
N LEU A 35 3.39 2.93 10.43
CA LEU A 35 4.79 2.51 10.37
C LEU A 35 5.62 3.32 11.36
N THR A 36 6.78 2.78 11.74
CA THR A 36 7.77 3.51 12.52
C THR A 36 8.22 4.75 11.73
N PRO A 37 8.26 5.95 12.34
CA PRO A 37 8.60 7.17 11.63
C PRO A 37 10.07 7.19 11.18
N THR A 38 10.33 7.89 10.09
CA THR A 38 11.70 8.18 9.62
C THR A 38 12.13 9.54 10.17
N TYR A 39 13.36 9.64 10.69
CA TYR A 39 13.95 10.91 11.12
C TYR A 39 15.05 11.33 10.18
N THR A 40 15.10 12.60 9.80
CA THR A 40 16.04 13.07 8.78
C THR A 40 16.33 14.56 8.90
N ILE A 41 17.35 15.01 8.16
CA ILE A 41 17.61 16.40 7.84
C ILE A 41 17.18 16.71 6.40
N GLY A 42 16.68 17.91 6.16
CA GLY A 42 16.34 18.35 4.81
C GLY A 42 17.51 18.98 4.06
N HIS A 43 17.30 19.21 2.78
CA HIS A 43 18.23 19.90 1.90
C HIS A 43 17.56 21.11 1.22
N GLY A 44 18.37 21.95 0.58
CA GLY A 44 17.89 23.10 -0.19
C GLY A 44 17.34 22.73 -1.56
N LEU A 45 17.12 23.73 -2.41
CA LEU A 45 16.50 23.55 -3.73
C LEU A 45 17.37 22.75 -4.70
N ASN A 46 18.70 22.90 -4.61
CA ASN A 46 19.62 22.24 -5.51
C ASN A 46 20.33 21.06 -4.83
N PRO A 47 20.73 20.03 -5.59
CA PRO A 47 21.56 18.97 -5.07
C PRO A 47 22.84 19.51 -4.43
N GLY A 48 23.09 19.16 -3.17
CA GLY A 48 24.24 19.64 -2.39
C GLY A 48 23.99 20.90 -1.57
N ASP A 49 22.84 21.56 -1.72
CA ASP A 49 22.47 22.68 -0.85
C ASP A 49 22.21 22.18 0.57
N ILE A 50 22.93 22.74 1.54
CA ILE A 50 22.68 22.47 2.95
C ILE A 50 21.49 23.32 3.40
N SER A 51 20.45 22.66 3.89
CA SER A 51 19.36 23.31 4.61
C SER A 51 19.47 22.98 6.10
N VAL A 52 19.48 24.02 6.94
CA VAL A 52 19.35 23.84 8.40
C VAL A 52 17.88 23.60 8.71
N CYS A 53 17.41 22.38 8.46
CA CYS A 53 16.09 21.91 8.86
C CYS A 53 16.10 20.40 9.04
N GLY A 54 15.16 19.89 9.82
CA GLY A 54 14.99 18.46 9.99
C GLY A 54 13.77 18.14 10.84
N GLY A 55 13.52 16.85 11.01
CA GLY A 55 12.45 16.37 11.85
C GLY A 55 12.05 14.96 11.46
N ARG A 56 10.75 14.67 11.60
CA ARG A 56 10.20 13.34 11.40
C ARG A 56 9.24 13.29 10.23
N ILE A 57 9.17 12.12 9.60
CA ILE A 57 8.21 11.74 8.58
C ILE A 57 7.40 10.59 9.17
N ASP A 58 6.13 10.84 9.44
CA ASP A 58 5.19 9.79 9.79
C ASP A 58 4.76 9.05 8.54
N ALA A 59 4.61 7.74 8.65
CA ALA A 59 4.23 6.90 7.53
C ALA A 59 3.04 6.02 7.91
N ARG A 60 2.05 5.98 7.02
CA ARG A 60 0.87 5.12 7.15
C ARG A 60 0.69 4.32 5.86
N ALA A 61 0.81 3.01 5.94
CA ALA A 61 0.55 2.12 4.81
C ALA A 61 -0.94 1.78 4.75
N SER A 62 -1.49 1.70 3.55
CA SER A 62 -2.88 1.32 3.32
C SER A 62 -3.06 0.58 2.00
N SER A 63 -4.06 -0.30 1.98
CA SER A 63 -4.51 -1.05 0.80
C SER A 63 -5.91 -0.63 0.33
N ASP A 64 -6.37 0.57 0.70
CA ASP A 64 -7.75 1.04 0.50
C ASP A 64 -7.98 1.91 -0.74
N TYR A 65 -6.97 2.13 -1.59
CA TYR A 65 -7.11 3.11 -2.66
C TYR A 65 -7.89 2.54 -3.86
N PRO A 66 -9.00 3.18 -4.29
CA PRO A 66 -9.74 2.72 -5.45
C PRO A 66 -8.93 2.87 -6.75
N ALA A 67 -9.11 1.94 -7.68
CA ALA A 67 -8.56 2.03 -9.03
C ALA A 67 -8.84 3.42 -9.65
N PRO A 68 -7.90 4.05 -10.37
CA PRO A 68 -6.81 3.44 -11.14
C PRO A 68 -5.38 3.53 -10.56
N TYR A 69 -5.18 4.09 -9.37
CA TYR A 69 -3.83 4.49 -8.89
C TYR A 69 -3.03 3.38 -8.16
N GLY A 70 -3.45 2.12 -8.28
CA GLY A 70 -2.88 0.96 -7.57
C GLY A 70 -3.48 0.79 -6.17
N PRO A 71 -3.69 -0.45 -5.70
CA PRO A 71 -4.42 -0.68 -4.44
C PRO A 71 -3.62 -0.25 -3.20
N ASN A 72 -2.29 -0.18 -3.29
CA ASN A 72 -1.41 0.01 -2.14
C ASN A 72 -0.64 1.32 -2.20
N TYR A 73 -0.60 2.04 -1.07
CA TYR A 73 0.22 3.23 -0.92
C TYR A 73 0.76 3.38 0.50
N VAL A 74 1.85 4.14 0.61
CA VAL A 74 2.29 4.71 1.88
C VAL A 74 2.07 6.21 1.85
N LEU A 75 1.31 6.72 2.81
CA LEU A 75 1.12 8.15 3.05
C LEU A 75 2.24 8.65 3.96
N LEU A 76 3.04 9.58 3.45
CA LEU A 76 4.14 10.23 4.17
C LEU A 76 3.68 11.62 4.64
N THR A 77 3.79 11.90 5.93
CA THR A 77 3.38 13.18 6.52
C THR A 77 4.54 13.80 7.29
N THR A 78 4.88 15.05 6.99
CA THR A 78 6.11 15.66 7.49
C THR A 78 5.88 16.64 8.64
N TYR A 79 6.83 16.61 9.58
CA TYR A 79 6.88 17.51 10.74
C TYR A 79 8.30 18.03 10.87
N PHE A 80 8.63 19.05 10.09
CA PHE A 80 9.96 19.65 10.05
C PHE A 80 10.01 21.00 10.74
N ALA A 81 11.17 21.28 11.32
CA ALA A 81 11.51 22.57 11.91
C ALA A 81 12.91 22.98 11.47
N GLY A 82 13.13 24.29 11.34
CA GLY A 82 14.44 24.85 11.02
C GLY A 82 14.36 26.32 10.59
N PRO A 83 15.47 27.06 10.66
CA PRO A 83 15.55 28.44 10.20
C PRO A 83 15.57 28.60 8.67
N SER A 84 15.78 27.51 7.91
CA SER A 84 15.78 27.55 6.46
C SER A 84 14.42 27.88 5.85
N ARG A 85 14.43 28.66 4.76
CA ARG A 85 13.21 28.94 3.97
C ARG A 85 12.71 27.73 3.16
N VAL A 86 13.61 26.80 2.84
CA VAL A 86 13.32 25.61 2.04
C VAL A 86 13.80 24.39 2.82
N CYS A 87 12.93 23.39 2.95
CA CYS A 87 13.26 22.11 3.55
C CYS A 87 12.73 20.99 2.65
N LEU A 88 13.52 20.61 1.64
CA LEU A 88 13.18 19.47 0.79
C LEU A 88 13.72 18.19 1.41
N VAL A 89 13.00 17.09 1.19
CA VAL A 89 13.51 15.76 1.43
C VAL A 89 13.10 14.89 0.26
N ASP A 90 14.05 14.17 -0.31
CA ASP A 90 13.79 13.05 -1.19
C ASP A 90 14.24 11.74 -0.55
N GLY A 91 13.71 10.64 -1.06
CA GLY A 91 14.03 9.34 -0.53
C GLY A 91 13.52 8.20 -1.39
N THR A 92 13.74 7.01 -0.85
CA THR A 92 13.36 5.74 -1.47
C THR A 92 12.56 4.92 -0.48
N LEU A 93 11.41 4.46 -0.92
CA LEU A 93 10.64 3.41 -0.29
C LEU A 93 11.13 2.08 -0.84
N HIS A 94 11.62 1.21 0.02
CA HIS A 94 11.94 -0.18 -0.27
C HIS A 94 10.78 -1.06 0.19
N TRP A 95 10.38 -2.02 -0.63
CA TRP A 95 9.33 -2.96 -0.25
C TRP A 95 9.71 -4.39 -0.58
N ARG A 96 9.16 -5.32 0.21
CA ARG A 96 9.27 -6.75 -0.03
C ARG A 96 7.98 -7.45 0.37
N ASN A 97 7.39 -8.18 -0.57
CA ASN A 97 6.33 -9.13 -0.29
C ASN A 97 6.97 -10.37 0.38
N LEU A 98 6.59 -10.62 1.64
CA LEU A 98 7.16 -11.67 2.47
C LEU A 98 6.59 -13.06 2.12
N ASP A 99 5.46 -13.10 1.41
CA ASP A 99 4.81 -14.35 1.00
C ASP A 99 5.30 -14.83 -0.37
N THR A 100 5.53 -13.91 -1.32
CA THR A 100 5.99 -14.24 -2.68
C THR A 100 7.49 -14.05 -2.90
N GLY A 101 8.14 -13.27 -2.03
CA GLY A 101 9.55 -12.87 -2.19
C GLY A 101 9.77 -11.74 -3.18
N ALA A 102 8.73 -11.24 -3.86
CA ALA A 102 8.83 -10.08 -4.75
C ALA A 102 9.31 -8.84 -3.99
N SER A 103 10.10 -7.99 -4.62
CA SER A 103 10.62 -6.77 -4.01
C SER A 103 10.81 -5.67 -5.04
N GLY A 104 10.94 -4.44 -4.55
CA GLY A 104 11.18 -3.29 -5.42
C GLY A 104 11.39 -2.01 -4.63
N THR A 105 11.51 -0.91 -5.37
CA THR A 105 11.71 0.42 -4.80
C THR A 105 10.86 1.47 -5.49
N LYS A 106 10.55 2.54 -4.77
CA LYS A 106 9.90 3.75 -5.30
C LYS A 106 10.57 4.99 -4.74
N ARG A 107 10.97 5.89 -5.63
CA ARG A 107 11.46 7.21 -5.24
C ARG A 107 10.28 8.14 -4.96
N TRP A 108 10.50 9.06 -4.04
CA TRP A 108 9.54 10.10 -3.69
C TRP A 108 10.30 11.38 -3.34
N VAL A 109 9.59 12.50 -3.42
CA VAL A 109 10.08 13.81 -3.02
C VAL A 109 8.95 14.50 -2.26
N LEU A 110 9.30 15.23 -1.22
CA LEU A 110 8.38 16.02 -0.43
C LEU A 110 9.00 17.37 -0.09
N SER A 111 8.13 18.37 0.03
CA SER A 111 8.54 19.74 0.35
C SER A 111 7.98 20.13 1.69
N GLY A 112 8.83 20.63 2.58
CA GLY A 112 8.41 21.32 3.79
C GLY A 112 7.68 22.64 3.51
N TRP A 113 7.69 23.13 2.26
CA TRP A 113 6.92 24.31 1.84
C TRP A 113 5.41 24.04 1.77
N ASP A 114 5.02 22.79 1.51
CA ASP A 114 3.60 22.40 1.45
C ASP A 114 2.90 22.57 2.82
N GLY A 115 3.69 22.88 3.86
CA GLY A 115 3.25 23.13 5.22
C GLY A 115 3.45 21.89 6.09
N PRO A 116 3.57 22.05 7.41
CA PRO A 116 3.60 20.91 8.32
C PRO A 116 2.31 20.09 8.15
N GLY A 117 2.46 18.78 8.00
CA GLY A 117 1.34 17.87 7.82
C GLY A 117 0.89 17.66 6.37
N ALA A 118 1.58 18.23 5.38
CA ALA A 118 1.28 17.95 3.97
C ALA A 118 1.57 16.47 3.63
N PRO A 119 0.56 15.72 3.16
CA PRO A 119 0.73 14.30 2.90
C PRO A 119 1.20 14.04 1.46
N THR A 120 2.18 13.16 1.29
CA THR A 120 2.61 12.62 -0.01
C THR A 120 2.30 11.13 -0.06
N ALA A 121 1.50 10.71 -1.03
CA ALA A 121 1.22 9.29 -1.25
C ALA A 121 2.25 8.68 -2.21
N VAL A 122 2.87 7.58 -1.78
CA VAL A 122 3.79 6.77 -2.59
C VAL A 122 3.06 5.48 -2.98
N TYR A 123 2.61 5.41 -4.22
CA TYR A 123 1.90 4.24 -4.76
C TYR A 123 2.88 3.19 -5.29
N PHE A 124 2.57 1.92 -5.01
CA PHE A 124 3.36 0.76 -5.46
C PHE A 124 2.48 -0.49 -5.53
N ASP A 125 2.96 -1.51 -6.24
CA ASP A 125 2.24 -2.76 -6.44
C ASP A 125 3.12 -3.94 -6.00
N PRO A 126 3.00 -4.36 -4.73
CA PRO A 126 3.73 -5.51 -4.20
C PRO A 126 3.03 -6.87 -4.46
N GLY A 127 1.85 -6.85 -5.10
CA GLY A 127 0.89 -7.97 -5.08
C GLY A 127 0.28 -8.21 -3.70
N ALA A 128 -0.70 -9.11 -3.63
CA ALA A 128 -1.37 -9.47 -2.37
C ALA A 128 -0.42 -10.19 -1.39
N GLY A 129 -0.64 -9.99 -0.08
CA GLY A 129 0.09 -10.67 0.99
C GLY A 129 0.73 -9.73 2.01
N ARG A 130 1.55 -10.28 2.92
CA ARG A 130 2.30 -9.48 3.90
C ARG A 130 3.44 -8.75 3.22
N VAL A 131 3.53 -7.44 3.43
CA VAL A 131 4.53 -6.58 2.81
C VAL A 131 5.31 -5.85 3.88
N SER A 132 6.62 -6.00 3.86
CA SER A 132 7.56 -5.18 4.63
C SER A 132 7.93 -3.94 3.82
N VAL A 133 7.97 -2.80 4.49
CA VAL A 133 8.32 -1.50 3.94
C VAL A 133 9.41 -0.84 4.79
N GLU A 134 10.39 -0.26 4.12
CA GLU A 134 11.45 0.57 4.71
C GLU A 134 11.56 1.90 3.95
N ILE A 135 11.67 3.00 4.69
CA ILE A 135 11.70 4.36 4.16
C ILE A 135 13.04 5.00 4.53
N ILE A 136 13.85 5.25 3.50
CA ILE A 136 15.20 5.81 3.63
C ILE A 136 15.23 7.14 2.87
N THR A 137 15.79 8.18 3.49
CA THR A 137 15.97 9.48 2.83
C THR A 137 17.36 9.59 2.21
N SER A 138 17.53 10.47 1.22
CA SER A 138 18.82 10.71 0.56
C SER A 138 19.85 11.37 1.47
N THR A 139 19.38 12.12 2.45
CA THR A 139 20.15 12.80 3.50
C THR A 139 20.34 11.91 4.73
N PRO A 140 21.30 12.23 5.64
CA PRO A 140 21.49 11.51 6.90
C PRO A 140 20.18 11.29 7.66
N ASN A 141 19.92 10.03 8.02
CA ASN A 141 18.63 9.63 8.56
C ASN A 141 18.70 8.45 9.53
N ILE A 142 17.60 8.29 10.26
CA ILE A 142 17.23 7.06 10.95
C ILE A 142 16.03 6.51 10.17
N PRO A 143 16.19 5.39 9.42
CA PRO A 143 15.13 4.80 8.63
C PRO A 143 13.90 4.44 9.47
N GLY A 144 12.73 4.63 8.86
CA GLY A 144 11.45 4.20 9.38
C GLY A 144 10.91 3.02 8.56
N GLY A 145 9.85 2.37 9.03
CA GLY A 145 9.30 1.20 8.36
C GLY A 145 8.39 0.34 9.21
N GLY A 146 7.93 -0.75 8.63
CA GLY A 146 7.05 -1.72 9.26
C GLY A 146 6.44 -2.68 8.25
N GLU A 147 5.39 -3.38 8.66
CA GLU A 147 4.68 -4.35 7.83
C GLU A 147 3.20 -3.99 7.74
N PHE A 148 2.57 -4.38 6.63
CA PHE A 148 1.12 -4.31 6.43
C PHE A 148 0.66 -5.42 5.47
N THR A 149 -0.64 -5.69 5.41
CA THR A 149 -1.20 -6.61 4.42
C THR A 149 -1.70 -5.85 3.20
N ALA A 150 -1.09 -6.15 2.05
CA ALA A 150 -1.53 -5.68 0.75
C ALA A 150 -2.64 -6.58 0.18
N SER A 151 -3.61 -5.96 -0.50
CA SER A 151 -4.71 -6.63 -1.20
C SER A 151 -4.60 -6.52 -2.70
#